data_AF-A0A150UMY0-F1
#
_entry.id   AF-A0A150UMY0-F1
#
_cell.length_a   1.000
_cell.length_b   1.000
_cell.length_c   1.000
_cell.angle_alpha   90.00
_cell.angle_beta   90.00
_cell.angle_gamma   90.00
#
_symmetry.space_group_name_H-M   'P 1'
#
loop_
_entity.id
_entity.type
_entity.pdbx_description
1 polymer ?
#
loop_
_entity_poly.entity_id
_entity_poly.type
_entity_poly.pdbx_seq_one_letter_code
_entity_poly.pdbx_strand_id
1 'polypeptide(L)'
;ERKTQLAIDYASQLRQQFPQTWVLWIHASNAARFEQSLGDVAHQLKIYVGKDPRTDFLLLLQNWLRDEDNGRWLIVLDNADDASFLLQPPATPGDAQPMRRRIDYIPSCEHGSMLVTTRSK
;
A
#
# COMPACT_ATOMS: atom_id res chain seq x y z
N GLU A 1 -15.92 8.42 -7.91
CA GLU A 1 -16.28 9.57 -7.06
C GLU A 1 -17.09 9.18 -5.83
N ARG A 2 -18.33 8.67 -5.92
CA ARG A 2 -19.09 8.27 -4.71
C ARG A 2 -18.38 7.25 -3.80
N LYS A 3 -17.74 6.23 -4.38
CA LYS A 3 -16.98 5.21 -3.63
C LYS A 3 -15.75 5.80 -2.94
N THR A 4 -15.04 6.72 -3.61
CA THR A 4 -13.92 7.48 -3.03
C THR A 4 -14.40 8.35 -1.87
N GLN A 5 -15.53 9.05 -1.99
CA GLN A 5 -16.08 9.83 -0.88
C GLN A 5 -16.45 8.93 0.31
N LEU A 6 -17.07 7.78 0.07
CA LEU A 6 -17.37 6.82 1.13
C LEU A 6 -16.09 6.29 1.81
N ALA A 7 -15.02 6.08 1.05
CA ALA A 7 -13.72 5.69 1.60
C ALA A 7 -13.11 6.80 2.47
N ILE A 8 -13.24 8.07 2.07
CA ILE A 8 -12.81 9.23 2.87
C ILE A 8 -13.59 9.28 4.18
N ASP A 9 -14.92 9.15 4.12
CA ASP A 9 -15.78 9.20 5.31
C ASP A 9 -15.47 8.06 6.27
N TYR A 10 -15.29 6.84 5.74
CA TYR A 10 -14.86 5.67 6.52
C TYR A 10 -13.50 5.87 7.18
N ALA A 11 -12.49 6.34 6.43
CA ALA A 11 -11.16 6.58 6.96
C ALA A 11 -11.16 7.65 8.06
N SER A 12 -11.96 8.71 7.88
CA SER A 12 -12.16 9.76 8.89
C SER A 12 -12.77 9.18 10.17
N GLN A 13 -13.86 8.42 10.05
CA GLN A 13 -14.51 7.77 11.20
C GLN A 13 -13.56 6.78 11.91
N LEU A 14 -12.80 5.99 11.15
CA LEU A 14 -11.84 5.05 11.70
C LEU A 14 -10.78 5.78 12.55
N ARG A 15 -10.27 6.92 12.08
CA ARG A 15 -9.31 7.72 12.86
C ARG A 15 -9.94 8.42 14.06
N GLN A 16 -11.22 8.79 14.00
CA GLN A 16 -11.92 9.33 15.18
C GLN A 16 -12.05 8.25 16.28
N GLN A 17 -12.39 7.02 15.90
CA GLN A 17 -12.55 5.91 16.85
C GLN A 17 -11.20 5.34 17.32
N PHE A 18 -10.22 5.27 16.43
CA PHE A 18 -8.91 4.70 16.68
C PHE A 18 -7.80 5.65 16.18
N PRO A 19 -7.46 6.69 16.94
CA PRO A 19 -6.54 7.77 16.50
C PRO A 19 -5.13 7.31 16.13
N GLN A 20 -4.69 6.18 16.67
CA GLN A 20 -3.38 5.58 16.42
C GLN A 20 -3.34 4.75 15.11
N THR A 21 -4.47 4.59 14.43
CA THR A 21 -4.52 3.83 13.17
C THR A 21 -3.93 4.64 12.03
N TRP A 22 -2.98 4.05 11.32
CA TRP A 22 -2.44 4.61 10.09
C TRP A 22 -3.47 4.50 8.98
N VAL A 23 -3.70 5.59 8.24
CA VAL A 23 -4.45 5.57 6.99
C VAL A 23 -3.49 5.89 5.87
N LEU A 24 -3.22 4.90 5.03
CA LEU A 24 -2.24 4.94 3.96
C LEU A 24 -2.98 4.92 2.63
N TRP A 25 -3.00 6.06 1.94
CA TRP A 25 -3.72 6.21 0.68
C TRP A 25 -2.81 5.92 -0.50
N ILE A 26 -3.20 4.97 -1.35
CA ILE A 26 -2.42 4.51 -2.51
C ILE A 26 -3.21 4.76 -3.78
N HIS A 27 -2.65 5.53 -4.70
CA HIS A 27 -3.25 5.75 -6.01
C HIS A 27 -2.98 4.55 -6.95
N ALA A 28 -3.98 3.70 -7.16
CA ALA A 28 -3.86 2.41 -7.82
C ALA A 28 -4.36 2.37 -9.27
N SER A 29 -4.34 3.50 -9.99
CA SER A 29 -4.83 3.57 -11.39
C SER A 29 -3.96 2.83 -12.41
N ASN A 30 -2.69 2.60 -12.11
CA ASN A 30 -1.75 1.82 -12.90
C ASN A 30 -0.48 1.54 -12.07
N ALA A 31 0.44 0.72 -12.61
CA ALA A 31 1.68 0.34 -11.95
C ALA A 31 2.55 1.53 -11.52
N ALA A 32 2.76 2.52 -12.38
CA ALA A 32 3.62 3.67 -12.08
C ALA A 32 3.06 4.54 -10.95
N ARG A 33 1.74 4.80 -10.97
CA ARG A 33 1.06 5.55 -9.89
C ARG A 33 1.08 4.78 -8.58
N PHE A 34 0.91 3.46 -8.64
CA PHE A 34 0.97 2.60 -7.47
C PHE A 34 2.36 2.60 -6.84
N GLU A 35 3.42 2.41 -7.62
CA GLU A 35 4.82 2.44 -7.14
C GLU A 35 5.18 3.80 -6.55
N GLN A 36 4.83 4.90 -7.24
CA GLN A 36 5.06 6.25 -6.75
C GLN A 36 4.37 6.45 -5.40
N SER A 37 3.08 6.10 -5.30
CA SER A 37 2.30 6.29 -4.09
C SER A 37 2.76 5.39 -2.94
N LEU A 38 3.30 4.20 -3.22
CA LEU A 38 3.95 3.37 -2.21
C LEU A 38 5.25 4.00 -1.70
N GLY A 39 6.03 4.65 -2.57
CA GLY A 39 7.21 5.42 -2.17
C GLY A 39 6.84 6.58 -1.23
N ASP A 40 5.76 7.30 -1.53
CA ASP A 40 5.25 8.37 -0.67
C ASP A 40 4.80 7.84 0.70
N VAL A 41 4.13 6.69 0.72
CA VAL A 41 3.76 5.98 1.97
C VAL A 41 5.00 5.56 2.76
N ALA A 42 5.99 4.96 2.12
CA ALA A 42 7.24 4.57 2.79
C ALA A 42 7.93 5.79 3.41
N HIS A 43 7.94 6.93 2.71
CA HIS A 43 8.45 8.19 3.25
C HIS A 43 7.63 8.69 4.45
N GLN A 44 6.30 8.65 4.39
CA GLN A 44 5.41 9.01 5.50
C GLN A 44 5.68 8.16 6.76
N LEU A 45 5.92 6.86 6.55
CA LEU A 45 6.26 5.90 7.61
C LEU A 45 7.72 6.01 8.08
N LYS A 46 8.51 6.92 7.50
CA LYS A 46 9.95 7.09 7.76
C LYS A 46 10.73 5.78 7.55
N ILE A 47 10.30 4.99 6.57
CA ILE A 47 11.00 3.79 6.13
C ILE A 47 12.17 4.25 5.27
N TYR A 48 13.34 4.34 5.89
CA TYR A 48 14.56 4.74 5.20
C TYR A 48 15.11 3.56 4.40
N VAL A 49 15.00 3.64 3.08
CA VAL A 49 15.82 2.81 2.18
C VAL A 49 17.27 3.25 2.42
N GLY A 50 18.06 2.39 3.06
CA GLY A 50 19.46 2.71 3.34
C GLY A 50 20.24 2.98 2.04
N LYS A 51 21.52 3.36 2.19
CA LYS A 51 22.43 3.57 1.04
C LYS A 51 22.67 2.32 0.18
N ASP A 52 22.14 1.16 0.56
CA ASP A 52 22.28 -0.06 -0.23
C ASP A 52 21.26 -0.05 -1.38
N PRO A 53 21.72 0.09 -2.64
CA PRO A 53 20.85 0.09 -3.81
C PRO A 53 20.12 -1.25 -4.02
N ARG A 54 20.46 -2.30 -3.25
CA ARG A 54 19.76 -3.59 -3.23
C ARG A 54 18.58 -3.62 -2.25
N THR A 55 18.39 -2.56 -1.46
CA THR A 55 17.29 -2.50 -0.50
C THR A 55 15.99 -2.26 -1.24
N ASP A 56 15.21 -3.33 -1.39
CA ASP A 56 13.86 -3.25 -1.94
C ASP A 56 12.93 -2.58 -0.91
N PHE A 57 12.55 -1.33 -1.17
CA PHE A 57 11.63 -0.59 -0.31
C PHE A 57 10.29 -1.31 -0.12
N LEU A 58 9.87 -2.14 -1.09
CA LEU A 58 8.65 -2.93 -0.99
C LEU A 58 8.77 -4.00 0.11
N LEU A 59 9.96 -4.59 0.27
CA LEU A 59 10.23 -5.54 1.35
C LEU A 59 10.27 -4.84 2.71
N LEU A 60 10.87 -3.66 2.79
CA LEU A 60 10.87 -2.86 4.03
C LEU A 60 9.45 -2.46 4.44
N LEU A 61 8.65 -2.00 3.48
CA LEU A 61 7.24 -1.68 3.71
C LEU A 61 6.44 -2.92 4.14
N GLN A 62 6.65 -4.06 3.48
CA GLN A 62 6.02 -5.31 3.87
C GLN A 62 6.35 -5.69 5.32
N ASN A 63 7.61 -5.58 5.72
CA ASN A 63 8.04 -5.89 7.08
C ASN A 63 7.42 -4.93 8.09
N TRP A 64 7.39 -3.63 7.77
CA TRP A 64 6.75 -2.62 8.61
C TRP A 64 5.25 -2.92 8.82
N LEU A 65 4.54 -3.29 7.74
CA LEU A 65 3.11 -3.63 7.79
C LEU A 65 2.83 -4.93 8.56
N ARG A 66 3.77 -5.89 8.56
CA ARG A 66 3.62 -7.17 9.29
C ARG A 66 3.84 -7.03 10.79
N ASP A 67 4.65 -6.08 11.19
CA ASP A 67 5.01 -5.87 12.59
C ASP A 67 3.85 -5.20 13.34
N GLU A 68 3.30 -5.89 14.32
CA GLU A 68 2.16 -5.42 15.12
C GLU A 68 2.54 -4.24 16.02
N ASP A 69 3.82 -4.10 16.37
CA ASP A 69 4.32 -2.99 17.20
C ASP A 69 4.21 -1.64 16.48
N ASN A 70 4.11 -1.64 15.14
CA ASN A 70 3.85 -0.44 14.33
C ASN A 70 2.38 0.03 14.38
N GLY A 71 1.50 -0.76 15.02
CA GLY A 71 0.10 -0.46 15.22
C GLY A 71 -0.78 -0.77 14.02
N ARG A 72 -2.09 -0.51 14.19
CA ARG A 72 -3.10 -0.79 13.16
C ARG A 72 -2.92 0.08 11.94
N TRP A 73 -3.21 -0.48 10.77
CA TRP A 73 -3.19 0.26 9.52
C TRP A 73 -4.37 -0.09 8.62
N LEU A 74 -4.83 0.92 7.88
CA LEU A 74 -5.76 0.82 6.76
C LEU A 74 -5.03 1.30 5.52
N ILE A 75 -4.92 0.43 4.51
CA ILE A 75 -4.50 0.81 3.16
C ILE A 75 -5.74 1.05 2.31
N VAL A 76 -5.81 2.22 1.66
CA VAL A 76 -6.85 2.53 0.68
C VAL A 76 -6.24 2.49 -0.72
N LEU A 77 -6.58 1.47 -1.52
CA LEU A 77 -6.24 1.42 -2.94
C LEU A 77 -7.32 2.16 -3.74
N ASP A 78 -7.06 3.42 -4.07
CA ASP A 78 -8.02 4.27 -4.76
C ASP A 78 -7.84 4.24 -6.28
N ASN A 79 -8.93 4.28 -7.04
CA ASN A 79 -8.95 4.24 -8.50
C ASN A 79 -8.37 2.95 -9.13
N ALA A 80 -8.54 1.79 -8.50
CA ALA A 80 -8.05 0.49 -8.96
C ALA A 80 -8.87 -0.12 -10.11
N ASP A 81 -9.07 0.62 -11.21
CA ASP A 81 -9.94 0.20 -12.32
C ASP A 81 -9.43 -1.01 -13.09
N ASP A 82 -8.16 -0.95 -13.49
CA ASP A 82 -7.42 -2.07 -14.05
C ASP A 82 -6.43 -2.56 -13.00
N ALA A 83 -6.90 -3.46 -12.13
CA ALA A 83 -6.09 -4.02 -11.07
C ALA A 83 -5.14 -5.15 -11.55
N SER A 84 -5.10 -5.46 -12.86
CA SER A 84 -4.31 -6.58 -13.38
C SER A 84 -2.82 -6.41 -13.13
N PHE A 85 -2.32 -5.17 -13.12
CA PHE A 85 -0.92 -4.86 -12.83
C PHE A 85 -0.54 -5.24 -11.40
N LEU A 86 -1.48 -5.26 -10.44
CA LEU A 86 -1.21 -5.68 -9.05
C LEU A 86 -0.81 -7.16 -8.97
N LEU A 87 -1.23 -7.95 -9.96
CA LEU A 87 -0.92 -9.36 -10.11
C LEU A 87 0.36 -9.62 -10.91
N GLN A 88 1.05 -8.56 -11.35
CA GLN A 88 2.32 -8.64 -12.05
C GLN A 88 3.45 -8.26 -11.08
N PRO A 89 4.68 -8.74 -11.30
CA PRO A 89 5.83 -8.30 -10.51
C PRO A 89 6.18 -6.83 -10.77
N PRO A 90 6.84 -6.16 -9.80
CA PRO A 90 7.47 -4.87 -10.05
C PRO A 90 8.56 -4.99 -11.12
N ALA A 91 8.79 -3.90 -11.86
CA ALA A 91 9.86 -3.86 -12.85
C ALA A 91 11.20 -3.77 -12.11
N THR A 92 11.90 -4.90 -11.94
CA THR A 92 13.24 -4.94 -11.33
C THR A 92 14.33 -5.02 -12.41
N PRO A 93 15.33 -4.13 -12.39
CA PRO A 93 16.55 -4.33 -13.15
C PRO A 93 17.44 -5.34 -12.44
N GLY A 94 17.62 -6.52 -13.04
CA GLY A 94 18.60 -7.53 -12.61
C GLY A 94 17.99 -8.80 -12.01
N ASP A 95 18.52 -9.93 -12.46
CA ASP A 95 17.98 -11.28 -12.29
C ASP A 95 17.90 -11.79 -10.84
N ALA A 96 16.93 -12.70 -10.64
CA ALA A 96 16.82 -13.69 -9.57
C ALA A 96 16.11 -13.31 -8.25
N GLN A 97 15.13 -12.41 -8.28
CA GLN A 97 14.07 -12.40 -7.25
C GLN A 97 12.88 -13.26 -7.72
N PRO A 98 12.27 -14.07 -6.84
CA PRO A 98 10.99 -14.71 -7.18
C PRO A 98 10.01 -13.61 -7.60
N MET A 99 9.31 -13.80 -8.72
CA MET A 99 8.33 -12.86 -9.29
C MET A 99 7.13 -12.69 -8.35
N ARG A 100 7.34 -12.06 -7.19
CA ARG A 100 6.28 -11.68 -6.27
C ARG A 100 5.45 -10.61 -6.94
N ARG A 101 4.15 -10.77 -6.89
CA ARG A 101 3.22 -9.79 -7.45
C ARG A 101 3.24 -8.56 -6.54
N ARG A 102 2.97 -7.38 -7.09
CA ARG A 102 2.93 -6.13 -6.32
C ARG A 102 2.04 -6.22 -5.09
N ILE A 103 0.89 -6.89 -5.21
CA ILE A 103 -0.05 -7.07 -4.10
C ILE A 103 0.52 -7.94 -2.98
N ASP A 104 1.46 -8.85 -3.27
CA ASP A 104 2.02 -9.76 -2.28
C ASP A 104 2.91 -9.03 -1.25
N TYR A 105 3.31 -7.78 -1.54
CA TYR A 105 4.04 -6.92 -0.60
C TYR A 105 3.13 -6.26 0.45
N ILE A 106 1.80 -6.27 0.26
CA ILE A 106 0.85 -5.84 1.28
C ILE A 106 0.38 -7.09 2.03
N PRO A 107 0.81 -7.31 3.29
CA PRO A 107 0.49 -8.52 4.02
C PRO A 107 -0.99 -8.55 4.42
N SER A 108 -1.53 -9.77 4.57
CA SER A 108 -2.77 -9.98 5.33
C SER A 108 -2.38 -10.31 6.78
N CYS A 109 -2.82 -9.47 7.72
CA CYS A 109 -2.59 -9.63 9.17
C CYS A 109 -3.78 -9.05 9.95
N GLU A 110 -3.93 -9.42 11.22
CA GLU A 110 -5.09 -9.06 12.05
C GLU A 110 -5.20 -7.56 12.34
N HIS A 111 -4.06 -6.86 12.45
CA HIS A 111 -3.99 -5.41 12.65
C HIS A 111 -4.05 -4.61 11.34
N GLY A 112 -4.15 -5.28 10.20
CA GLY A 112 -4.13 -4.71 8.87
C GLY A 112 -5.47 -4.82 8.15
N SER A 113 -5.85 -3.79 7.41
CA SER A 113 -7.04 -3.83 6.56
C SER A 113 -6.81 -3.10 5.24
N MET A 114 -7.46 -3.57 4.18
CA MET A 114 -7.38 -2.97 2.85
C MET A 114 -8.79 -2.60 2.36
N LEU A 115 -8.95 -1.37 1.92
CA LEU A 115 -10.14 -0.87 1.23
C LEU A 115 -9.79 -0.57 -0.22
N VAL A 116 -10.54 -1.13 -1.16
CA VAL A 116 -10.30 -0.91 -2.60
C VAL A 116 -11.46 -0.13 -3.19
N THR A 117 -11.16 0.93 -3.92
CA THR A 117 -12.15 1.67 -4.71
C THR A 117 -11.85 1.51 -6.20
N THR A 118 -12.91 1.39 -6.99
CA THR A 118 -12.85 1.37 -8.46
C THR A 118 -13.80 2.44 -9.00
N ARG A 119 -13.64 2.88 -10.24
CA ARG A 119 -14.57 3.77 -10.95
C ARG A 119 -15.63 2.98 -11.72
N SER A 120 -15.41 1.68 -11.95
CA SER A 120 -16.40 0.77 -12.55
C SER A 120 -17.73 0.82 -11.80
N LYS A 121 -18.84 0.90 -12.55
CA LYS A 121 -20.19 0.97 -11.99
C LYS A 121 -20.63 -0.36 -11.41
#